data_AF-F0YLP4-F1
#
_entry.id   AF-F0YLP4-F1
#
_cell.length_a   1.000
_cell.length_b   1.000
_cell.length_c   1.000
_cell.angle_alpha   90.00
_cell.angle_beta   90.00
_cell.angle_gamma   90.00
#
_symmetry.space_group_name_H-M   'P 1'
#
loop_
_entity.id
_entity.type
_entity.pdbx_description
1 polymer ?
#
loop_
_entity_poly.entity_id
_entity_poly.type
_entity_poly.pdbx_seq_one_letter_code
_entity_poly.pdbx_strand_id
1 'polypeptide(L)'
;MRSATVRLLATALPTSSIVVCQKDLLPTKEDKQLLRERRAREDRLQAYIKGDALALYRAECHGGQERSRACAAARDLIEARSHALMHPPAATAHSLKHYHLRHGCTRCTPAAADAAAAAVARTKASRVVEVGAGRGHWAAALERRLGADILAFDDGSAVPSAGAPDVFPVVRGDAADAVAVADALLLVYPPPTPMARDALDAFGGRLVLYAGEPRGGANGDALFFDKLEAHFFVREVVALDPFPGGAEKLYVLERRPWWWRRGLIRRKTTPV
;
A
#
# COMPACT_ATOMS: atom_id res chain seq x y z
N MET A 1 28.35 51.69 -5.26
CA MET A 1 28.75 50.26 -5.31
C MET A 1 29.15 49.80 -3.91
N ARG A 2 28.26 49.13 -3.17
CA ARG A 2 28.59 48.44 -1.91
C ARG A 2 28.06 47.01 -2.02
N SER A 3 28.97 46.05 -2.01
CA SER A 3 28.71 44.61 -2.10
C SER A 3 28.23 44.10 -0.74
N ALA A 4 27.02 43.53 -0.69
CA ALA A 4 26.48 42.90 0.50
C ALA A 4 26.69 41.39 0.39
N THR A 5 27.67 40.87 1.12
CA THR A 5 27.93 39.44 1.24
C THR A 5 26.92 38.82 2.20
N VAL A 6 25.91 38.15 1.66
CA VAL A 6 24.96 37.35 2.44
C VAL A 6 25.65 36.06 2.90
N ARG A 7 25.98 35.98 4.20
CA ARG A 7 26.39 34.73 4.84
C ARG A 7 25.15 33.86 5.09
N LEU A 8 25.00 32.81 4.30
CA LEU A 8 24.09 31.70 4.59
C LEU A 8 24.63 30.93 5.81
N LEU A 9 23.96 31.08 6.95
CA LEU A 9 24.13 30.23 8.12
C LEU A 9 23.52 28.86 7.80
N ALA A 10 24.38 27.88 7.51
CA ALA A 10 23.99 26.48 7.48
C ALA A 10 23.69 26.03 8.92
N THR A 11 22.41 25.99 9.28
CA THR A 11 21.95 25.34 10.51
C THR A 11 22.12 23.84 10.36
N ALA A 12 23.10 23.29 11.08
CA ALA A 12 23.25 21.85 11.23
C ALA A 12 21.99 21.27 11.90
N LEU A 13 21.21 20.50 11.14
CA LEU A 13 20.09 19.75 11.70
C LEU A 13 20.63 18.72 12.71
N PRO A 14 19.97 18.55 13.86
CA PRO A 14 20.37 17.56 14.84
C PRO A 14 20.29 16.16 14.19
N THR A 15 21.40 15.45 14.21
CA THR A 15 21.46 14.01 13.93
C THR A 15 20.74 13.29 15.06
N SER A 16 19.40 13.27 15.00
CA SER A 16 18.61 12.43 15.87
C SER A 16 19.02 10.98 15.65
N SER A 17 19.61 10.39 16.67
CA SER A 17 19.96 8.98 16.75
C SER A 17 18.75 8.15 16.37
N ILE A 18 18.73 7.64 15.14
CA ILE A 18 17.63 6.79 14.67
C ILE A 18 17.72 5.52 15.51
N VAL A 19 16.80 5.37 16.46
CA VAL A 19 16.60 4.13 17.20
C VAL A 19 15.89 3.18 16.23
N VAL A 20 16.70 2.48 15.43
CA VAL A 20 16.24 1.56 14.39
C VAL A 20 15.72 0.29 15.04
N CYS A 21 14.39 0.09 15.06
CA CYS A 21 13.79 -1.16 15.49
C CYS A 21 13.27 -1.94 14.28
N GLN A 22 13.83 -3.12 14.01
CA GLN A 22 13.33 -4.03 12.97
C GLN A 22 11.89 -4.51 13.22
N LYS A 23 11.32 -4.22 14.41
CA LYS A 23 9.96 -4.60 14.81
C LYS A 23 8.87 -3.70 14.22
N ASP A 24 9.21 -2.64 13.49
CA ASP A 24 8.23 -1.64 13.06
C ASP A 24 7.37 -2.09 11.87
N LEU A 25 7.73 -3.18 11.18
CA LEU A 25 6.85 -3.88 10.21
C LEU A 25 5.91 -4.89 10.88
N LEU A 26 6.13 -5.19 12.18
CA LEU A 26 5.25 -6.08 12.92
C LEU A 26 4.00 -5.32 13.36
N PRO A 27 2.84 -5.97 13.35
CA PRO A 27 1.60 -5.33 13.77
C PRO A 27 1.66 -4.94 15.25
N THR A 28 1.24 -3.72 15.55
CA THR A 28 0.97 -3.24 16.91
C THR A 28 -0.17 -4.02 17.55
N LYS A 29 -0.47 -3.78 18.84
CA LYS A 29 -1.63 -4.41 19.49
C LYS A 29 -2.94 -4.06 18.79
N GLU A 30 -3.07 -2.81 18.36
CA GLU A 30 -4.24 -2.30 17.63
C GLU A 30 -4.33 -2.92 16.24
N ASP A 31 -3.22 -2.98 15.49
CA ASP A 31 -3.20 -3.66 14.18
C ASP A 31 -3.62 -5.12 14.33
N LYS A 32 -3.08 -5.84 15.32
CA LYS A 32 -3.47 -7.24 15.58
C LYS A 32 -4.95 -7.39 15.84
N GLN A 33 -5.58 -6.41 16.49
CA GLN A 33 -7.02 -6.43 16.70
C GLN A 33 -7.77 -6.27 15.37
N LEU A 34 -7.43 -5.25 14.59
CA LEU A 34 -8.04 -4.99 13.28
C LEU A 34 -7.87 -6.18 12.31
N LEU A 35 -6.67 -6.75 12.26
CA LEU A 35 -6.36 -7.91 11.43
C LEU A 35 -7.17 -9.15 11.83
N ARG A 36 -7.33 -9.40 13.15
CA ARG A 36 -8.17 -10.51 13.64
C ARG A 36 -9.63 -10.31 13.29
N GLU A 37 -10.14 -9.08 13.45
CA GLU A 37 -11.52 -8.75 13.09
C GLU A 37 -11.78 -8.91 11.59
N ARG A 38 -10.84 -8.46 10.74
CA ARG A 38 -10.93 -8.68 9.30
C ARG A 38 -10.89 -10.16 8.96
N ARG A 39 -9.97 -10.94 9.55
CA ARG A 39 -9.90 -12.39 9.33
C ARG A 39 -11.23 -13.08 9.69
N ALA A 40 -11.83 -12.70 10.81
CA ALA A 40 -13.14 -13.21 11.21
C ALA A 40 -14.27 -12.79 10.23
N ARG A 41 -14.16 -11.63 9.56
CA ARG A 41 -15.07 -11.23 8.47
C ARG A 41 -14.84 -12.07 7.22
N GLU A 42 -13.60 -12.28 6.81
CA GLU A 42 -13.22 -13.14 5.68
C GLU A 42 -13.69 -14.59 5.88
N ASP A 43 -13.50 -15.16 7.06
CA ASP A 43 -13.94 -16.53 7.36
C ASP A 43 -15.46 -16.67 7.29
N ARG A 44 -16.21 -15.66 7.77
CA ARG A 44 -17.67 -15.60 7.63
C ARG A 44 -18.11 -15.47 6.17
N LEU A 45 -17.43 -14.63 5.39
CA LEU A 45 -17.69 -14.51 3.95
C LEU A 45 -17.44 -15.84 3.24
N GLN A 46 -16.32 -16.51 3.53
CA GLN A 46 -15.97 -17.78 2.91
C GLN A 46 -16.98 -18.88 3.27
N ALA A 47 -17.45 -18.92 4.52
CA ALA A 47 -18.53 -19.83 4.93
C ALA A 47 -19.83 -19.54 4.15
N TYR A 48 -20.20 -18.26 4.02
CA TYR A 48 -21.38 -17.84 3.25
C TYR A 48 -21.28 -18.23 1.76
N ILE A 49 -20.12 -17.98 1.14
CA ILE A 49 -19.89 -18.30 -0.28
C ILE A 49 -20.01 -19.81 -0.52
N LYS A 50 -19.40 -20.63 0.35
CA LYS A 50 -19.41 -22.10 0.22
C LYS A 50 -20.77 -22.73 0.52
N GLY A 51 -21.61 -22.07 1.32
CA GLY A 51 -22.95 -22.52 1.68
C GLY A 51 -24.03 -21.80 0.87
N ASP A 52 -24.63 -20.80 1.51
CA ASP A 52 -25.86 -20.13 1.06
C ASP A 52 -25.76 -19.51 -0.34
N ALA A 53 -24.64 -18.84 -0.66
CA ALA A 53 -24.49 -18.19 -1.96
C ALA A 53 -24.47 -19.21 -3.12
N LEU A 54 -23.78 -20.33 -2.92
CA LEU A 54 -23.72 -21.40 -3.90
C LEU A 54 -25.08 -22.10 -4.07
N ALA A 55 -25.83 -22.27 -2.98
CA ALA A 55 -27.18 -22.83 -3.03
C ALA A 55 -28.15 -21.91 -3.80
N LEU A 56 -28.14 -20.60 -3.49
CA LEU A 56 -28.92 -19.59 -4.20
C LEU A 56 -28.58 -19.55 -5.70
N TYR A 57 -27.29 -19.58 -6.03
CA TYR A 57 -26.86 -19.58 -7.44
C TYR A 57 -27.33 -20.83 -8.18
N ARG A 58 -27.23 -22.02 -7.56
CA ARG A 58 -27.65 -23.30 -8.19
C ARG A 58 -29.15 -23.40 -8.39
N ALA A 59 -29.96 -22.87 -7.46
CA ALA A 59 -31.41 -22.93 -7.54
C ALA A 59 -31.98 -22.16 -8.75
N GLU A 60 -31.32 -21.07 -9.16
CA GLU A 60 -31.86 -20.10 -10.13
C GLU A 60 -31.35 -20.29 -11.58
N CYS A 61 -30.30 -21.10 -11.81
CA CYS A 61 -29.52 -21.09 -13.07
C CYS A 61 -29.93 -22.10 -14.17
N HIS A 62 -31.21 -22.44 -14.37
CA HIS A 62 -31.62 -23.41 -15.41
C HIS A 62 -32.52 -22.86 -16.53
N GLY A 63 -32.09 -21.93 -17.40
CA GLY A 63 -32.64 -21.68 -18.77
C GLY A 63 -34.00 -20.95 -18.92
N GLY A 64 -34.02 -19.69 -19.40
CA GLY A 64 -35.24 -18.91 -19.73
C GLY A 64 -35.14 -17.41 -19.38
N GLN A 65 -36.05 -16.56 -19.89
CA GLN A 65 -36.00 -15.10 -19.69
C GLN A 65 -36.38 -14.64 -18.27
N GLU A 66 -37.38 -15.26 -17.64
CA GLU A 66 -37.71 -15.02 -16.22
C GLU A 66 -36.56 -15.42 -15.28
N ARG A 67 -35.79 -16.46 -15.65
CA ARG A 67 -34.60 -16.88 -14.93
C ARG A 67 -33.44 -15.89 -15.06
N SER A 68 -33.34 -15.14 -16.15
CA SER A 68 -32.34 -14.07 -16.25
C SER A 68 -32.55 -12.98 -15.18
N ARG A 69 -33.81 -12.70 -14.83
CA ARG A 69 -34.13 -11.75 -13.75
C ARG A 69 -33.85 -12.36 -12.37
N ALA A 70 -34.20 -13.62 -12.17
CA ALA A 70 -33.93 -14.32 -10.91
C ALA A 70 -32.43 -14.49 -10.63
N CYS A 71 -31.64 -14.84 -11.64
CA CYS A 71 -30.18 -14.85 -11.56
C CYS A 71 -29.59 -13.47 -11.24
N ALA A 72 -30.15 -12.39 -11.78
CA ALA A 72 -29.72 -11.03 -11.45
C ALA A 72 -30.04 -10.70 -9.98
N ALA A 73 -31.26 -10.98 -9.53
CA ALA A 73 -31.67 -10.78 -8.14
C ALA A 73 -30.82 -11.60 -7.15
N ALA A 74 -30.48 -12.86 -7.50
CA ALA A 74 -29.60 -13.70 -6.70
C ALA A 74 -28.18 -13.13 -6.61
N ARG A 75 -27.64 -12.61 -7.72
CA ARG A 75 -26.34 -11.91 -7.71
C ARG A 75 -26.38 -10.68 -6.82
N ASP A 76 -27.41 -9.85 -6.94
CA ASP A 76 -27.56 -8.63 -6.13
C ASP A 76 -27.64 -8.98 -4.63
N LEU A 77 -28.37 -10.04 -4.27
CA LEU A 77 -28.45 -10.53 -2.89
C LEU A 77 -27.10 -11.04 -2.38
N ILE A 78 -26.39 -11.83 -3.19
CA ILE A 78 -25.06 -12.36 -2.85
C ILE A 78 -24.07 -11.21 -2.67
N GLU A 79 -24.08 -10.21 -3.54
CA GLU A 79 -23.23 -9.04 -3.46
C GLU A 79 -23.53 -8.22 -2.19
N ALA A 80 -24.81 -7.90 -1.94
CA ALA A 80 -25.24 -7.15 -0.77
C ALA A 80 -24.86 -7.87 0.53
N ARG A 81 -25.06 -9.20 0.59
CA ARG A 81 -24.70 -10.00 1.77
C ARG A 81 -23.19 -10.11 1.95
N SER A 82 -22.45 -10.30 0.86
CA SER A 82 -20.98 -10.34 0.89
C SER A 82 -20.40 -9.03 1.41
N HIS A 83 -20.95 -7.90 0.95
CA HIS A 83 -20.58 -6.57 1.43
C HIS A 83 -20.85 -6.43 2.94
N ALA A 84 -22.04 -6.81 3.41
CA ALA A 84 -22.43 -6.73 4.82
C ALA A 84 -21.58 -7.62 5.74
N LEU A 85 -21.00 -8.70 5.23
CA LEU A 85 -20.09 -9.57 5.98
C LEU A 85 -18.68 -8.98 6.06
N MET A 86 -18.21 -8.33 4.99
CA MET A 86 -16.84 -7.82 4.88
C MET A 86 -16.62 -6.46 5.53
N HIS A 87 -17.65 -5.62 5.59
CA HIS A 87 -17.53 -4.23 6.04
C HIS A 87 -18.35 -3.97 7.30
N PRO A 88 -17.94 -2.99 8.13
CA PRO A 88 -18.73 -2.60 9.29
C PRO A 88 -20.13 -2.10 8.89
N PRO A 89 -21.17 -2.20 9.75
CA PRO A 89 -22.54 -1.85 9.40
C PRO A 89 -22.76 -0.42 8.86
N ALA A 90 -21.91 0.53 9.26
CA ALA A 90 -21.96 1.91 8.78
C ALA A 90 -21.39 2.09 7.36
N ALA A 91 -20.65 1.10 6.83
CA ALA A 91 -20.15 1.10 5.47
C ALA A 91 -21.19 0.50 4.53
N THR A 92 -21.44 1.18 3.41
CA THR A 92 -22.33 0.71 2.35
C THR A 92 -21.53 0.45 1.08
N ALA A 93 -22.05 -0.36 0.17
CA ALA A 93 -21.39 -0.60 -1.12
C ALA A 93 -21.19 0.72 -1.89
N HIS A 94 -22.14 1.65 -1.75
CA HIS A 94 -22.03 2.99 -2.30
C HIS A 94 -20.88 3.79 -1.67
N SER A 95 -20.72 3.79 -0.33
CA SER A 95 -19.64 4.53 0.32
C SER A 95 -18.27 3.93 0.01
N LEU A 96 -18.16 2.61 -0.12
CA LEU A 96 -16.93 1.93 -0.55
C LEU A 96 -16.57 2.31 -1.98
N LYS A 97 -17.53 2.23 -2.91
CA LYS A 97 -17.32 2.66 -4.31
C LYS A 97 -16.89 4.12 -4.39
N HIS A 98 -17.56 5.00 -3.66
CA HIS A 98 -17.21 6.42 -3.61
C HIS A 98 -15.81 6.65 -3.03
N TYR A 99 -15.44 5.90 -1.99
CA TYR A 99 -14.08 5.92 -1.44
C TYR A 99 -13.05 5.49 -2.48
N HIS A 100 -13.22 4.35 -3.14
CA HIS A 100 -12.33 3.87 -4.19
C HIS A 100 -12.18 4.86 -5.35
N LEU A 101 -13.28 5.46 -5.80
CA LEU A 101 -13.25 6.45 -6.87
C LEU A 101 -12.44 7.70 -6.52
N ARG A 102 -12.41 8.07 -5.24
CA ARG A 102 -11.76 9.30 -4.76
C ARG A 102 -10.32 9.07 -4.28
N HIS A 103 -10.04 7.89 -3.75
CA HIS A 103 -8.83 7.63 -2.98
C HIS A 103 -8.08 6.35 -3.39
N GLY A 104 -8.63 5.52 -4.27
CA GLY A 104 -8.14 4.17 -4.49
C GLY A 104 -8.37 3.29 -3.25
N CYS A 105 -7.51 2.30 -3.02
CA CYS A 105 -7.65 1.34 -1.92
C CYS A 105 -7.37 1.95 -0.54
N THR A 106 -6.52 2.97 -0.45
CA THR A 106 -6.24 3.68 0.79
C THR A 106 -5.88 5.14 0.54
N ARG A 107 -6.44 6.04 1.34
CA ARG A 107 -6.26 7.48 1.17
C ARG A 107 -4.90 7.92 1.70
N CYS A 108 -4.15 8.56 0.81
CA CYS A 108 -2.96 9.31 1.18
C CYS A 108 -3.36 10.53 2.03
N THR A 109 -2.91 10.57 3.29
CA THR A 109 -3.08 11.73 4.17
C THR A 109 -2.04 12.81 3.83
N PRO A 110 -2.29 14.09 4.15
CA PRO A 110 -1.28 15.13 3.97
C PRO A 110 0.05 14.79 4.64
N ALA A 111 0.00 14.28 5.87
CA ALA A 111 1.20 13.86 6.61
C ALA A 111 1.96 12.73 5.90
N ALA A 112 1.27 11.73 5.36
CA ALA A 112 1.90 10.66 4.59
C ALA A 112 2.55 11.18 3.29
N ALA A 113 1.87 12.10 2.60
CA ALA A 113 2.40 12.73 1.40
C ALA A 113 3.66 13.57 1.69
N ASP A 114 3.66 14.31 2.80
CA ASP A 114 4.79 15.13 3.23
C ASP A 114 5.96 14.25 3.70
N ALA A 115 5.71 13.16 4.42
CA ALA A 115 6.73 12.20 4.83
C ALA A 115 7.38 11.48 3.62
N ALA A 116 6.57 11.06 2.65
CA ALA A 116 7.06 10.51 1.38
C ALA A 116 7.96 11.51 0.65
N ALA A 117 7.55 12.78 0.55
CA ALA A 117 8.34 13.82 -0.09
C ALA A 117 9.65 14.12 0.65
N ALA A 118 9.61 14.19 1.98
CA ALA A 118 10.80 14.35 2.80
C ALA A 118 11.77 13.17 2.63
N ALA A 119 11.26 11.95 2.49
CA ALA A 119 12.07 10.76 2.23
C ALA A 119 12.72 10.78 0.85
N VAL A 120 11.97 11.13 -0.20
CA VAL A 120 12.48 11.29 -1.57
C VAL A 120 13.59 12.35 -1.60
N ALA A 121 13.35 13.53 -1.02
CA ALA A 121 14.34 14.60 -0.94
C ALA A 121 15.59 14.19 -0.15
N ARG A 122 15.42 13.55 1.01
CA ARG A 122 16.53 13.09 1.87
C ARG A 122 17.40 12.03 1.17
N THR A 123 16.78 11.13 0.43
CA THR A 123 17.49 10.08 -0.33
C THR A 123 17.98 10.56 -1.68
N LYS A 124 17.65 11.81 -2.06
CA LYS A 124 17.94 12.41 -3.37
C LYS A 124 17.41 11.55 -4.53
N ALA A 125 16.29 10.87 -4.29
CA ALA A 125 15.64 10.07 -5.32
C ALA A 125 15.05 11.00 -6.39
N SER A 126 15.40 10.74 -7.64
CA SER A 126 14.96 11.54 -8.79
C SER A 126 13.92 10.81 -9.64
N ARG A 127 13.93 9.47 -9.60
CA ARG A 127 12.98 8.58 -10.28
C ARG A 127 12.22 7.75 -9.27
N VAL A 128 10.93 8.00 -9.14
CA VAL A 128 10.00 7.22 -8.33
C VAL A 128 9.16 6.36 -9.27
N VAL A 129 9.12 5.07 -9.02
CA VAL A 129 8.25 4.14 -9.78
C VAL A 129 7.17 3.61 -8.85
N GLU A 130 5.91 3.79 -9.23
CA GLU A 130 4.75 3.18 -8.57
C GLU A 130 4.34 1.92 -9.34
N VAL A 131 4.28 0.78 -8.65
CA VAL A 131 3.83 -0.50 -9.21
C VAL A 131 2.48 -0.88 -8.58
N GLY A 132 1.51 -1.22 -9.42
CA GLY A 132 0.12 -1.45 -8.99
C GLY A 132 -0.60 -0.14 -8.69
N ALA A 133 -0.37 0.89 -9.50
CA ALA A 133 -0.86 2.25 -9.28
C ALA A 133 -2.38 2.39 -9.37
N GLY A 134 -3.07 1.38 -9.91
CA GLY A 134 -4.49 1.40 -10.23
C GLY A 134 -4.84 2.51 -11.21
N ARG A 135 -5.38 3.61 -10.65
CA ARG A 135 -5.74 4.85 -11.36
C ARG A 135 -4.75 6.00 -11.10
N GLY A 136 -3.70 5.75 -10.30
CA GLY A 136 -2.65 6.70 -9.98
C GLY A 136 -3.02 7.75 -8.91
N HIS A 137 -3.87 7.39 -7.95
CA HIS A 137 -4.28 8.30 -6.86
C HIS A 137 -3.10 8.77 -6.01
N TRP A 138 -2.15 7.88 -5.72
CA TRP A 138 -0.97 8.21 -4.95
C TRP A 138 0.04 9.01 -5.75
N ALA A 139 0.33 8.61 -7.01
CA ALA A 139 1.10 9.45 -7.92
C ALA A 139 0.56 10.89 -8.02
N ALA A 140 -0.74 11.08 -8.26
CA ALA A 140 -1.36 12.42 -8.29
C ALA A 140 -1.24 13.19 -6.96
N ALA A 141 -1.36 12.50 -5.82
CA ALA A 141 -1.24 13.12 -4.50
C ALA A 141 0.20 13.60 -4.20
N LEU A 142 1.19 12.88 -4.74
CA LEU A 142 2.61 13.09 -4.51
C LEU A 142 3.25 14.03 -5.54
N GLU A 143 2.79 14.05 -6.79
CA GLU A 143 3.39 14.82 -7.90
C GLU A 143 3.74 16.26 -7.50
N ARG A 144 2.79 17.00 -6.91
CA ARG A 144 3.03 18.41 -6.54
C ARG A 144 3.99 18.60 -5.36
N ARG A 145 4.22 17.57 -4.56
CA ARG A 145 5.12 17.60 -3.39
C ARG A 145 6.51 17.07 -3.72
N LEU A 146 6.59 16.15 -4.68
CA LEU A 146 7.82 15.55 -5.11
C LEU A 146 8.50 16.47 -6.11
N GLY A 147 9.77 16.79 -5.85
CA GLY A 147 10.67 17.33 -6.88
C GLY A 147 11.25 16.22 -7.77
N ALA A 148 10.54 15.12 -7.96
CA ALA A 148 11.00 13.90 -8.62
C ALA A 148 9.98 13.45 -9.67
N ASP A 149 10.47 12.73 -10.68
CA ASP A 149 9.62 12.13 -11.70
C ASP A 149 8.92 10.90 -11.14
N ILE A 150 7.62 10.77 -11.39
CA ILE A 150 6.81 9.63 -10.96
C ILE A 150 6.32 8.88 -12.20
N LEU A 151 6.75 7.64 -12.34
CA LEU A 151 6.23 6.72 -13.35
C LEU A 151 5.30 5.72 -12.68
N ALA A 152 4.02 5.77 -13.03
CA ALA A 152 3.00 4.89 -12.47
C ALA A 152 2.65 3.77 -13.45
N PHE A 153 2.69 2.53 -12.96
CA PHE A 153 2.40 1.32 -13.74
C PHE A 153 1.30 0.49 -13.09
N ASP A 154 0.45 -0.10 -13.93
CA ASP A 154 -0.60 -1.01 -13.47
C ASP A 154 -1.03 -1.99 -14.58
N ASP A 155 -1.29 -3.25 -14.23
CA ASP A 155 -1.68 -4.29 -15.19
C ASP A 155 -3.20 -4.41 -15.40
N GLY A 156 -4.01 -3.65 -14.66
CA GLY A 156 -5.46 -3.65 -14.75
C GLY A 156 -6.13 -4.83 -14.03
N SER A 157 -5.38 -5.78 -13.47
CA SER A 157 -5.90 -7.07 -13.01
C SER A 157 -6.75 -6.97 -11.73
N ALA A 158 -6.49 -5.94 -10.91
CA ALA A 158 -7.11 -5.77 -9.60
C ALA A 158 -7.62 -4.33 -9.35
N VAL A 159 -7.82 -3.53 -10.41
CA VAL A 159 -8.20 -2.11 -10.27
C VAL A 159 -9.64 -1.97 -9.75
N PRO A 160 -9.85 -1.36 -8.57
CA PRO A 160 -11.20 -1.08 -8.10
C PRO A 160 -11.90 -0.11 -9.04
N SER A 161 -13.20 -0.32 -9.29
CA SER A 161 -14.01 0.53 -10.19
C SER A 161 -13.46 0.60 -11.62
N ALA A 162 -13.11 -0.56 -12.19
CA ALA A 162 -12.71 -0.70 -13.59
C ALA A 162 -13.66 0.07 -14.53
N GLY A 163 -13.07 0.82 -15.46
CA GLY A 163 -13.78 1.68 -16.42
C GLY A 163 -13.88 3.16 -16.03
N ALA A 164 -13.53 3.54 -14.80
CA ALA A 164 -13.32 4.95 -14.46
C ALA A 164 -12.00 5.46 -15.09
N PRO A 165 -11.94 6.74 -15.52
CA PRO A 165 -10.72 7.32 -16.09
C PRO A 165 -9.60 7.40 -15.04
N ASP A 166 -8.36 7.31 -15.48
CA ASP A 166 -7.21 7.49 -14.59
C ASP A 166 -7.15 8.92 -14.04
N VAL A 167 -6.68 9.08 -12.81
CA VAL A 167 -6.48 10.39 -12.18
C VAL A 167 -5.06 10.92 -12.35
N PHE A 168 -4.17 10.08 -12.85
CA PHE A 168 -2.78 10.37 -13.19
C PHE A 168 -2.39 9.53 -14.43
N PRO A 169 -1.41 9.93 -15.25
CA PRO A 169 -0.92 9.07 -16.32
C PRO A 169 -0.38 7.73 -15.80
N VAL A 170 -1.11 6.64 -16.05
CA VAL A 170 -0.70 5.27 -15.69
C VAL A 170 -0.35 4.49 -16.94
N VAL A 171 0.86 3.98 -17.00
CA VAL A 171 1.31 3.07 -18.04
C VAL A 171 0.72 1.69 -17.79
N ARG A 172 0.04 1.11 -18.78
CA ARG A 172 -0.53 -0.23 -18.67
C ARG A 172 0.51 -1.30 -18.97
N GLY A 173 0.66 -2.26 -18.07
CA GLY A 173 1.54 -3.42 -18.24
C GLY A 173 2.65 -3.52 -17.19
N ASP A 174 3.73 -4.18 -17.57
CA ASP A 174 4.87 -4.48 -16.70
C ASP A 174 5.73 -3.25 -16.40
N ALA A 175 6.27 -3.19 -15.19
CA ALA A 175 7.12 -2.12 -14.67
C ALA A 175 8.59 -2.55 -14.50
N ALA A 176 8.95 -3.80 -14.77
CA ALA A 176 10.25 -4.38 -14.42
C ALA A 176 11.45 -3.52 -14.85
N ASP A 177 11.49 -3.05 -16.11
CA ASP A 177 12.60 -2.23 -16.62
C ASP A 177 12.68 -0.86 -15.92
N ALA A 178 11.54 -0.23 -15.65
CA ALA A 178 11.49 1.05 -14.96
C ALA A 178 11.92 0.90 -13.50
N VAL A 179 11.48 -0.17 -12.84
CA VAL A 179 11.85 -0.51 -11.45
C VAL A 179 13.34 -0.77 -11.31
N ALA A 180 13.98 -1.42 -12.30
CA ALA A 180 15.40 -1.73 -12.27
C ALA A 180 16.30 -0.48 -12.20
N VAL A 181 15.85 0.64 -12.75
CA VAL A 181 16.58 1.92 -12.77
C VAL A 181 15.99 2.97 -11.81
N ALA A 182 15.00 2.59 -10.99
CA ALA A 182 14.33 3.50 -10.06
C ALA A 182 15.22 3.83 -8.85
N ASP A 183 15.15 5.07 -8.38
CA ASP A 183 15.78 5.49 -7.13
C ASP A 183 14.91 5.15 -5.91
N ALA A 184 13.58 5.24 -6.11
CA ALA A 184 12.56 4.93 -5.14
C ALA A 184 11.43 4.06 -5.75
N LEU A 185 10.94 3.11 -4.97
CA LEU A 185 9.81 2.24 -5.31
C LEU A 185 8.62 2.60 -4.41
N LEU A 186 7.46 2.88 -5.01
CA LEU A 186 6.19 3.07 -4.33
C LEU A 186 5.29 1.86 -4.57
N LEU A 187 4.81 1.26 -3.48
CA LEU A 187 3.87 0.14 -3.49
C LEU A 187 2.65 0.52 -2.65
N VAL A 188 1.48 0.59 -3.27
CA VAL A 188 0.23 0.99 -2.61
C VAL A 188 -0.75 -0.17 -2.67
N TYR A 189 -1.16 -0.66 -1.50
CA TYR A 189 -2.09 -1.76 -1.36
C TYR A 189 -1.78 -2.94 -2.31
N PRO A 190 -0.52 -3.43 -2.38
CA PRO A 190 -0.20 -4.52 -3.27
C PRO A 190 -1.03 -5.76 -2.91
N PRO A 191 -1.51 -6.54 -3.89
CA PRO A 191 -2.23 -7.77 -3.60
C PRO A 191 -1.31 -8.80 -2.90
N PRO A 192 -1.86 -9.83 -2.25
CA PRO A 192 -1.08 -10.90 -1.62
C PRO A 192 -0.57 -11.91 -2.67
N THR A 193 0.04 -11.39 -3.74
CA THR A 193 0.60 -12.14 -4.86
C THR A 193 2.09 -11.79 -5.03
N PRO A 194 2.81 -12.44 -5.96
CA PRO A 194 4.22 -12.16 -6.22
C PRO A 194 4.54 -10.71 -6.61
N MET A 195 3.57 -9.90 -7.03
CA MET A 195 3.79 -8.55 -7.58
C MET A 195 4.75 -7.69 -6.75
N ALA A 196 4.52 -7.57 -5.43
CA ALA A 196 5.33 -6.73 -4.56
C ALA A 196 6.76 -7.28 -4.36
N ARG A 197 6.91 -8.61 -4.25
CA ARG A 197 8.24 -9.22 -4.11
C ARG A 197 9.03 -9.15 -5.41
N ASP A 198 8.38 -9.31 -6.56
CA ASP A 198 9.03 -9.31 -7.87
C ASP A 198 9.50 -7.88 -8.20
N ALA A 199 8.67 -6.86 -7.90
CA ALA A 199 9.08 -5.47 -7.95
C ALA A 199 10.27 -5.18 -7.01
N LEU A 200 10.23 -5.68 -5.77
CA LEU A 200 11.32 -5.49 -4.82
C LEU A 200 12.63 -6.18 -5.27
N ASP A 201 12.53 -7.30 -5.98
CA ASP A 201 13.67 -8.05 -6.52
C ASP A 201 14.32 -7.36 -7.71
N ALA A 202 13.51 -6.75 -8.58
CA ALA A 202 14.03 -5.89 -9.65
C ALA A 202 14.63 -4.58 -9.10
N PHE A 203 14.15 -4.11 -7.96
CA PHE A 203 14.51 -2.79 -7.42
C PHE A 203 15.94 -2.74 -6.85
N GLY A 204 16.81 -1.95 -7.49
CA GLY A 204 18.18 -1.65 -7.03
C GLY A 204 18.30 -0.40 -6.14
N GLY A 205 17.28 0.47 -6.13
CA GLY A 205 17.30 1.78 -5.46
C GLY A 205 17.29 1.72 -3.93
N ARG A 206 17.23 2.89 -3.27
CA ARG A 206 17.48 3.02 -1.83
C ARG A 206 16.22 3.21 -0.99
N LEU A 207 15.13 3.68 -1.58
CA LEU A 207 13.91 4.06 -0.87
C LEU A 207 12.75 3.16 -1.31
N VAL A 208 12.06 2.56 -0.36
CA VAL A 208 10.75 1.93 -0.59
C VAL A 208 9.72 2.70 0.22
N LEU A 209 8.66 3.14 -0.45
CA LEU A 209 7.46 3.69 0.15
C LEU A 209 6.38 2.62 0.03
N TYR A 210 5.96 2.08 1.16
CA TYR A 210 4.94 1.03 1.19
C TYR A 210 3.71 1.54 1.92
N ALA A 211 2.60 1.69 1.20
CA ALA A 211 1.32 2.09 1.76
C ALA A 211 0.38 0.88 1.81
N GLY A 212 0.25 0.26 2.97
CA GLY A 212 -0.53 -0.97 3.12
C GLY A 212 -0.52 -1.46 4.55
N GLU A 213 -1.05 -2.65 4.78
CA GLU A 213 -1.08 -3.25 6.10
C GLU A 213 0.28 -3.82 6.55
N PRO A 214 0.54 -3.95 7.86
CA PRO A 214 1.75 -4.61 8.36
C PRO A 214 1.80 -6.11 7.98
N ARG A 215 2.92 -6.77 8.30
CA ARG A 215 3.06 -8.23 8.09
C ARG A 215 1.88 -8.99 8.69
N GLY A 216 1.36 -9.94 7.92
CA GLY A 216 0.19 -10.74 8.28
C GLY A 216 -1.14 -10.07 7.91
N GLY A 217 -1.08 -8.91 7.26
CA GLY A 217 -2.19 -8.25 6.62
C GLY A 217 -2.63 -8.86 5.29
N ALA A 218 -3.45 -8.12 4.56
CA ALA A 218 -3.98 -8.48 3.25
C ALA A 218 -3.04 -8.09 2.09
N ASN A 219 -1.98 -7.33 2.37
CA ASN A 219 -1.11 -6.76 1.35
C ASN A 219 0.27 -7.41 1.34
N GLY A 220 0.77 -7.72 0.14
CA GLY A 220 2.06 -8.41 -0.05
C GLY A 220 2.06 -9.84 0.51
N ASP A 221 2.94 -10.68 -0.03
CA ASP A 221 3.12 -12.04 0.49
C ASP A 221 4.17 -12.09 1.61
N ALA A 222 4.30 -13.24 2.27
CA ALA A 222 5.28 -13.40 3.36
C ALA A 222 6.73 -13.16 2.88
N LEU A 223 7.06 -13.54 1.65
CA LEU A 223 8.40 -13.40 1.07
C LEU A 223 8.76 -11.94 0.80
N PHE A 224 7.79 -11.12 0.41
CA PHE A 224 7.95 -9.67 0.30
C PHE A 224 8.37 -9.06 1.65
N PHE A 225 7.67 -9.40 2.74
CA PHE A 225 8.05 -8.90 4.06
C PHE A 225 9.38 -9.46 4.55
N ASP A 226 9.70 -10.73 4.28
CA ASP A 226 11.00 -11.32 4.61
C ASP A 226 12.14 -10.53 3.95
N LYS A 227 11.96 -10.14 2.69
CA LYS A 227 12.91 -9.30 1.95
C LYS A 227 12.99 -7.88 2.52
N LEU A 228 11.86 -7.22 2.80
CA LEU A 228 11.87 -5.89 3.42
C LEU A 228 12.66 -5.91 4.74
N GLU A 229 12.37 -6.87 5.62
CA GLU A 229 13.03 -6.97 6.93
C GLU A 229 14.52 -7.26 6.83
N ALA A 230 14.93 -8.08 5.86
CA ALA A 230 16.32 -8.43 5.64
C ALA A 230 17.13 -7.29 4.96
N HIS A 231 16.52 -6.50 4.08
CA HIS A 231 17.23 -5.57 3.21
C HIS A 231 16.97 -4.08 3.50
N PHE A 232 15.97 -3.75 4.30
CA PHE A 232 15.59 -2.38 4.60
C PHE A 232 15.44 -2.14 6.10
N PHE A 233 15.47 -0.86 6.49
CA PHE A 233 15.04 -0.37 7.80
C PHE A 233 13.81 0.48 7.63
N VAL A 234 12.84 0.33 8.54
CA VAL A 234 11.77 1.32 8.69
C VAL A 234 12.38 2.57 9.31
N ARG A 235 12.21 3.69 8.62
CA ARG A 235 12.59 5.02 9.12
C ARG A 235 11.44 5.70 9.80
N GLU A 236 10.25 5.53 9.25
CA GLU A 236 9.06 6.22 9.67
C GLU A 236 7.84 5.34 9.35
N VAL A 237 6.84 5.41 10.24
CA VAL A 237 5.52 4.85 10.03
C VAL A 237 4.52 5.98 10.22
N VAL A 238 3.72 6.25 9.19
CA VAL A 238 2.77 7.36 9.18
C VAL A 238 1.36 6.81 9.02
N ALA A 239 0.43 7.32 9.83
CA ALA A 239 -0.97 6.94 9.76
C ALA A 239 -1.59 7.37 8.42
N LEU A 240 -2.41 6.48 7.85
CA LEU A 240 -3.26 6.75 6.71
C LEU A 240 -4.71 6.93 7.16
N ASP A 241 -5.60 7.19 6.19
CA ASP A 241 -7.04 7.26 6.39
C ASP A 241 -7.73 6.15 5.58
N PRO A 242 -7.54 4.87 5.96
CA PRO A 242 -8.09 3.75 5.20
C PRO A 242 -9.60 3.67 5.28
N PHE A 243 -10.21 2.87 4.39
CA PHE A 243 -11.63 2.57 4.52
C PHE A 243 -11.90 1.89 5.90
N PRO A 244 -13.04 2.15 6.56
CA PRO A 244 -13.30 1.66 7.91
C PRO A 244 -13.02 0.16 8.10
N GLY A 245 -12.17 -0.15 9.08
CA GLY A 245 -11.74 -1.51 9.42
C GLY A 245 -10.43 -1.96 8.76
N GLY A 246 -9.76 -1.09 8.00
CA GLY A 246 -8.40 -1.29 7.49
C GLY A 246 -7.31 -0.89 8.50
N ALA A 247 -6.12 -1.48 8.35
CA ALA A 247 -4.94 -1.25 9.20
C ALA A 247 -3.75 -0.65 8.42
N GLU A 248 -4.04 -0.01 7.29
CA GLU A 248 -3.06 0.50 6.35
C GLU A 248 -2.29 1.69 6.94
N LYS A 249 -0.98 1.70 6.70
CA LYS A 249 -0.06 2.78 7.08
C LYS A 249 0.90 3.03 5.93
N LEU A 250 1.54 4.19 5.92
CA LEU A 250 2.72 4.42 5.10
C LEU A 250 3.96 4.02 5.90
N TYR A 251 4.74 3.10 5.35
CA TYR A 251 6.06 2.75 5.82
C TYR A 251 7.09 3.39 4.90
N VAL A 252 7.96 4.22 5.47
CA VAL A 252 9.12 4.79 4.77
C VAL A 252 10.31 3.91 5.08
N LEU A 253 10.79 3.17 4.08
CA LEU A 253 11.84 2.17 4.23
C LEU A 253 13.10 2.58 3.48
N GLU A 254 14.26 2.54 4.15
CA GLU A 254 15.56 2.80 3.52
C GLU A 254 16.42 1.55 3.49
N ARG A 255 17.07 1.30 2.35
CA ARG A 255 17.93 0.12 2.15
C ARG A 255 19.08 0.13 3.16
N ARG A 256 19.33 -1.03 3.76
CA ARG A 256 20.46 -1.22 4.67
C ARG A 256 21.78 -1.03 3.92
N PRO A 257 22.76 -0.31 4.50
CA PRO A 257 24.10 -0.27 3.95
C PRO A 257 24.74 -1.67 3.91
N TRP A 258 25.60 -1.91 2.92
CA TRP A 258 26.29 -3.18 2.72
C TRP A 258 27.08 -3.65 3.96
N TRP A 259 27.63 -2.72 4.74
CA TRP A 259 28.41 -3.04 5.94
C TRP A 259 27.56 -3.51 7.13
N TRP A 260 26.24 -3.30 7.12
CA TRP A 260 25.35 -3.78 8.18
C TRP A 260 25.29 -5.31 8.24
N ARG A 261 25.41 -5.98 7.08
CA ARG A 261 25.37 -7.46 6.99
C ARG A 261 26.62 -8.14 7.52
N ARG A 262 27.72 -7.41 7.70
CA ARG A 262 29.00 -7.96 8.19
C ARG A 262 29.15 -7.95 9.72
N GLY A 263 28.10 -7.63 10.48
CA GLY A 263 28.17 -7.62 11.94
C GLY A 263 29.08 -6.55 12.55
N LEU A 264 29.49 -5.55 11.75
CA LEU A 264 30.45 -4.50 12.15
C LEU A 264 29.88 -3.48 13.15
N ILE A 265 28.60 -3.57 13.51
CA ILE A 265 28.06 -2.89 14.68
C ILE A 265 27.90 -3.92 15.79
N ARG A 266 28.89 -3.97 16.70
CA ARG A 266 28.69 -4.52 18.04
C ARG A 266 27.47 -3.80 18.65
N ARG A 267 26.40 -4.53 18.95
CA ARG A 267 25.34 -4.02 19.81
C ARG A 267 26.02 -3.51 21.08
N LYS A 268 25.96 -2.21 21.36
CA LYS A 268 26.24 -1.73 22.71
C LYS A 268 25.13 -2.30 23.58
N THR A 269 25.40 -3.44 24.20
CA THR A 269 24.65 -3.92 25.35
C THR A 269 24.88 -2.87 26.43
N THR A 270 23.87 -2.04 26.69
CA THR A 270 23.86 -1.21 27.89
C THR A 270 23.87 -2.17 29.09
N PRO A 271 24.82 -2.04 30.03
CA PRO A 271 24.76 -2.80 31.27
C PRO A 271 23.51 -2.36 32.05
N VAL A 272 22.86 -3.34 32.69
CA VAL A 272 21.72 -3.16 33.61
C VAL A 272 22.18 -2.38 34.84
#